data_AF-A0A369MD66-F1
#
_entry.id   AF-A0A369MD66-F1
#
_cell.length_a   1.000
_cell.length_b   1.000
_cell.length_c   1.000
_cell.angle_alpha   90.00
_cell.angle_beta   90.00
_cell.angle_gamma   90.00
#
_symmetry.space_group_name_H-M   'P 1'
#
loop_
_entity.id
_entity.type
_entity.pdbx_description
1 polymer ?
#
loop_
_entity_poly.entity_id
_entity_poly.type
_entity_poly.pdbx_seq_one_letter_code
_entity_poly.pdbx_strand_id
1 'polypeptide(L)'
;MTIREDADLHRAQRAFRCVLDAFAHPGTVHRLAPAPENPASPVALDASLELVVRLFVDQAVTFCVADSESDAVAAYLTSETHARRVSLRDADFVVVPARADAQTASEAVAEACRGTLVSPEKGATLLMGCARLADVPESGEVTEPAVHVVALQGPGVEHENRFAVDRVDWLRARDARGDEFPCGVEIVLVDPEGRIAAVPRSSSARCLANPAAGFGVGPASDLAPDAATNPAPGLDPSTDPATDPASMFHVKQSTQCSATKEQVFHVKHSESVPAERVAPAAPAASAASAAKGVR
;
A
#
# COMPACT_ATOMS: atom_id res chain seq x y z
N MET A 1 13.07 -19.64 28.12
CA MET A 1 11.99 -19.01 27.34
C MET A 1 12.42 -17.63 26.84
N THR A 2 13.15 -16.85 27.65
CA THR A 2 13.66 -15.49 27.36
C THR A 2 14.58 -15.35 26.14
N ILE A 3 15.52 -16.29 25.89
CA ILE A 3 16.49 -16.16 24.77
C ILE A 3 15.81 -16.24 23.39
N ARG A 4 14.72 -17.00 23.26
CA ARG A 4 13.98 -17.12 22.00
C ARG A 4 13.17 -15.86 21.71
N GLU A 5 12.55 -15.31 22.74
CA GLU A 5 11.81 -14.03 22.69
C GLU A 5 12.72 -12.87 22.28
N ASP A 6 13.95 -12.82 22.83
CA ASP A 6 14.94 -11.80 22.43
C ASP A 6 15.39 -11.95 20.97
N ALA A 7 15.55 -13.19 20.47
CA ALA A 7 15.93 -13.43 19.09
C ALA A 7 14.83 -13.00 18.10
N ASP A 8 13.57 -13.25 18.45
CA ASP A 8 12.41 -12.87 17.65
C ASP A 8 12.19 -11.36 17.65
N LEU A 9 12.36 -10.69 18.79
CA LEU A 9 12.32 -9.22 18.88
C LEU A 9 13.39 -8.56 17.99
N HIS A 10 14.64 -8.99 18.11
CA HIS A 10 15.72 -8.44 17.28
C HIS A 10 15.52 -8.75 15.79
N ARG A 11 14.89 -9.89 15.45
CA ARG A 11 14.53 -10.21 14.07
C ARG A 11 13.46 -9.26 13.54
N ALA A 12 12.39 -9.04 14.28
CA ALA A 12 11.33 -8.10 13.92
C ALA A 12 11.88 -6.69 13.71
N GLN A 13 12.75 -6.20 14.60
CA GLN A 13 13.42 -4.89 14.46
C GLN A 13 14.28 -4.80 13.18
N ARG A 14 15.06 -5.85 12.88
CA ARG A 14 15.86 -5.89 11.64
C ARG A 14 14.98 -5.91 10.39
N ALA A 15 13.91 -6.69 10.42
CA ALA A 15 12.95 -6.78 9.32
C ALA A 15 12.23 -5.44 9.11
N PHE A 16 11.77 -4.80 10.19
CA PHE A 16 11.17 -3.47 10.13
C PHE A 16 12.12 -2.43 9.51
N ARG A 17 13.37 -2.37 9.97
CA ARG A 17 14.37 -1.47 9.38
C ARG A 17 14.62 -1.78 7.90
N CYS A 18 14.66 -3.07 7.52
CA CYS A 18 14.81 -3.47 6.12
C CYS A 18 13.65 -2.95 5.24
N VAL A 19 12.41 -3.01 5.74
CA VAL A 19 11.26 -2.44 5.03
C VAL A 19 11.34 -0.91 4.97
N LEU A 20 11.75 -0.24 6.05
CA LEU A 20 11.98 1.22 6.03
C LEU A 20 13.05 1.62 5.01
N ASP A 21 14.14 0.87 4.93
CA ASP A 21 15.22 1.10 3.96
C ASP A 21 14.72 0.93 2.53
N ALA A 22 13.83 -0.05 2.28
CA ALA A 22 13.20 -0.26 0.98
C ALA A 22 12.27 0.90 0.58
N PHE A 23 11.54 1.49 1.53
CA PHE A 23 10.74 2.69 1.28
C PHE A 23 11.61 3.95 1.09
N ALA A 24 12.76 4.03 1.77
CA ALA A 24 13.71 5.14 1.63
C ALA A 24 14.48 5.12 0.31
N HIS A 25 14.64 3.93 -0.29
CA HIS A 25 15.28 3.73 -1.60
C HIS A 25 14.34 2.97 -2.55
N PRO A 26 13.22 3.59 -2.98
CA PRO A 26 12.21 2.89 -3.77
C PRO A 26 12.80 2.22 -5.00
N GLY A 27 12.40 0.96 -5.25
CA GLY A 27 12.83 0.21 -6.42
C GLY A 27 14.20 -0.48 -6.32
N THR A 28 14.88 -0.45 -5.18
CA THR A 28 15.99 -1.38 -4.89
C THR A 28 15.47 -2.65 -4.21
N VAL A 29 16.15 -3.78 -4.41
CA VAL A 29 15.79 -5.04 -3.75
C VAL A 29 16.54 -5.17 -2.44
N HIS A 30 15.80 -5.40 -1.35
CA HIS A 30 16.36 -5.67 -0.03
C HIS A 30 16.06 -7.12 0.37
N ARG A 31 16.78 -7.64 1.37
CA ARG A 31 16.59 -9.01 1.86
C ARG A 31 16.27 -9.03 3.35
N LEU A 32 15.13 -9.61 3.68
CA LEU A 32 14.71 -9.90 5.04
C LEU A 32 15.56 -11.03 5.63
N ALA A 33 15.78 -10.97 6.95
CA ALA A 33 16.36 -12.11 7.66
C ALA A 33 15.33 -13.27 7.67
N PRO A 34 15.67 -14.48 7.20
CA PRO A 34 14.72 -15.57 7.07
C PRO A 34 13.95 -15.85 8.36
N ALA A 35 12.63 -15.85 8.30
CA ALA A 35 11.79 -16.29 9.42
C ALA A 35 11.77 -17.82 9.49
N PRO A 36 11.68 -18.42 10.68
CA PRO A 36 11.37 -19.84 10.78
C PRO A 36 9.97 -20.09 10.21
N GLU A 37 9.80 -21.18 9.49
CA GLU A 37 8.47 -21.60 9.04
C GLU A 37 7.55 -21.86 10.23
N ASN A 38 6.30 -21.44 10.11
CA ASN A 38 5.26 -21.76 11.07
C ASN A 38 4.35 -22.86 10.47
N PRO A 39 4.38 -24.10 10.99
CA PRO A 39 3.56 -25.19 10.46
C PRO A 39 2.04 -24.94 10.55
N ALA A 40 1.61 -23.99 11.38
CA ALA A 40 0.21 -23.59 11.48
C ALA A 40 -0.20 -22.56 10.42
N SER A 41 0.77 -21.95 9.72
CA SER A 41 0.50 -20.96 8.69
C SER A 41 -0.15 -21.61 7.48
N PRO A 42 -1.23 -21.04 6.92
CA PRO A 42 -1.83 -21.54 5.69
C PRO A 42 -0.82 -21.56 4.53
N VAL A 43 -0.81 -22.61 3.71
CA VAL A 43 0.07 -22.77 2.52
C VAL A 43 0.06 -21.54 1.60
N ALA A 44 -1.09 -20.90 1.56
CA ALA A 44 -1.41 -19.64 0.95
C ALA A 44 -0.47 -18.46 1.29
N LEU A 45 0.06 -18.44 2.51
CA LEU A 45 0.81 -17.35 3.10
C LEU A 45 2.23 -17.84 3.36
N ASP A 46 3.17 -17.45 2.50
CA ASP A 46 4.57 -17.80 2.70
C ASP A 46 5.15 -17.07 3.93
N ALA A 47 6.21 -17.63 4.50
CA ALA A 47 6.80 -17.13 5.74
C ALA A 47 7.36 -15.70 5.62
N SER A 48 7.81 -15.29 4.42
CA SER A 48 8.35 -13.96 4.18
C SER A 48 7.23 -12.93 4.13
N LEU A 49 6.13 -13.21 3.43
CA LEU A 49 4.94 -12.37 3.43
C LEU A 49 4.29 -12.31 4.83
N GLU A 50 4.17 -13.45 5.54
CA GLU A 50 3.69 -13.47 6.93
C GLU A 50 4.53 -12.56 7.83
N LEU A 51 5.86 -12.65 7.73
CA LEU A 51 6.77 -11.81 8.51
C LEU A 51 6.47 -10.33 8.27
N VAL A 52 6.34 -9.90 7.00
CA VAL A 52 6.04 -8.50 6.66
C VAL A 52 4.67 -8.09 7.18
N VAL A 53 3.64 -8.92 7.04
CA VAL A 53 2.30 -8.64 7.58
C VAL A 53 2.36 -8.40 9.08
N ARG A 54 3.06 -9.26 9.83
CA ARG A 54 3.17 -9.18 11.29
C ARG A 54 4.01 -8.00 11.80
N LEU A 55 4.75 -7.30 10.92
CA LEU A 55 5.43 -6.05 11.30
C LEU A 55 4.48 -4.87 11.42
N PHE A 56 3.37 -4.88 10.67
CA PHE A 56 2.49 -3.71 10.53
C PHE A 56 1.04 -3.96 10.93
N VAL A 57 0.60 -5.22 10.89
CA VAL A 57 -0.77 -5.61 11.20
C VAL A 57 -0.86 -6.06 12.65
N ASP A 58 -1.56 -5.27 13.45
CA ASP A 58 -1.91 -5.52 14.84
C ASP A 58 -3.37 -5.13 15.14
N GLN A 59 -3.79 -5.27 16.39
CA GLN A 59 -5.15 -4.96 16.84
C GLN A 59 -5.62 -3.51 16.59
N ALA A 60 -4.70 -2.56 16.33
CA ALA A 60 -5.03 -1.15 16.10
C ALA A 60 -5.40 -0.85 14.64
N VAL A 61 -5.13 -1.78 13.72
CA VAL A 61 -5.37 -1.61 12.29
C VAL A 61 -6.33 -2.67 11.75
N THR A 62 -6.77 -2.44 10.53
CA THR A 62 -7.66 -3.32 9.79
C THR A 62 -6.94 -3.92 8.58
N PHE A 63 -7.39 -5.09 8.17
CA PHE A 63 -6.82 -5.73 7.00
C PHE A 63 -7.88 -6.44 6.15
N CYS A 64 -7.53 -6.72 4.90
CA CYS A 64 -8.21 -7.71 4.08
C CYS A 64 -7.20 -8.63 3.40
N VAL A 65 -7.64 -9.81 2.98
CA VAL A 65 -6.86 -10.71 2.15
C VAL A 65 -7.52 -10.74 0.77
N ALA A 66 -6.79 -10.29 -0.26
CA ALA A 66 -7.25 -10.29 -1.64
C ALA A 66 -6.79 -11.59 -2.31
N ASP A 67 -7.68 -12.58 -2.26
CA ASP A 67 -7.47 -13.91 -2.81
C ASP A 67 -8.82 -14.63 -2.95
N SER A 68 -8.93 -15.55 -3.89
CA SER A 68 -10.15 -16.34 -4.11
C SER A 68 -10.49 -17.23 -2.90
N GLU A 69 -9.45 -17.73 -2.20
CA GLU A 69 -9.55 -18.56 -1.00
C GLU A 69 -8.93 -17.84 0.21
N SER A 70 -9.56 -16.75 0.63
CA SER A 70 -9.02 -15.83 1.65
C SER A 70 -9.30 -16.22 3.11
N ASP A 71 -10.29 -17.08 3.37
CA ASP A 71 -10.80 -17.30 4.75
C ASP A 71 -9.77 -17.92 5.70
N ALA A 72 -9.01 -18.92 5.24
CA ALA A 72 -7.99 -19.56 6.07
C ALA A 72 -6.88 -18.58 6.47
N VAL A 73 -6.38 -17.80 5.51
CA VAL A 73 -5.36 -16.76 5.75
C VAL A 73 -5.91 -15.69 6.68
N ALA A 74 -7.13 -15.22 6.45
CA ALA A 74 -7.70 -14.16 7.26
C ALA A 74 -8.00 -14.61 8.70
N ALA A 75 -8.50 -15.83 8.90
CA ALA A 75 -8.69 -16.41 10.23
C ALA A 75 -7.37 -16.55 10.97
N TYR A 76 -6.34 -17.05 10.29
CA TYR A 76 -4.99 -17.18 10.83
C TYR A 76 -4.38 -15.84 11.23
N LEU A 77 -4.41 -14.84 10.33
CA LEU A 77 -3.89 -13.51 10.63
C LEU A 77 -4.66 -12.84 11.77
N THR A 78 -5.98 -13.03 11.84
CA THR A 78 -6.80 -12.54 12.97
C THR A 78 -6.35 -13.17 14.30
N SER A 79 -6.04 -14.48 14.31
CA SER A 79 -5.56 -15.13 15.53
C SER A 79 -4.15 -14.69 15.94
N GLU A 80 -3.27 -14.42 14.98
CA GLU A 80 -1.87 -14.04 15.26
C GLU A 80 -1.71 -12.55 15.60
N THR A 81 -2.58 -11.68 15.07
CA THR A 81 -2.41 -10.22 15.17
C THR A 81 -3.51 -9.52 15.96
N HIS A 82 -4.64 -10.20 16.20
CA HIS A 82 -5.88 -9.62 16.72
C HIS A 82 -6.45 -8.46 15.88
N ALA A 83 -5.95 -8.25 14.66
CA ALA A 83 -6.46 -7.26 13.74
C ALA A 83 -7.85 -7.64 13.23
N ARG A 84 -8.65 -6.63 12.87
CA ARG A 84 -10.00 -6.86 12.35
C ARG A 84 -9.96 -7.01 10.82
N ARG A 85 -10.48 -8.13 10.32
CA ARG A 85 -10.79 -8.30 8.89
C ARG A 85 -11.93 -7.37 8.47
N VAL A 86 -11.74 -6.61 7.39
CA VAL A 86 -12.75 -5.72 6.79
C VAL A 86 -12.81 -5.89 5.27
N SER A 87 -13.65 -5.09 4.60
CA SER A 87 -13.72 -5.06 3.13
C SER A 87 -12.46 -4.43 2.53
N LEU A 88 -12.16 -4.73 1.27
CA LEU A 88 -11.01 -4.19 0.55
C LEU A 88 -10.92 -2.65 0.59
N ARG A 89 -12.07 -1.98 0.49
CA ARG A 89 -12.15 -0.51 0.45
C ARG A 89 -11.93 0.14 1.81
N ASP A 90 -12.09 -0.62 2.89
CA ASP A 90 -11.99 -0.13 4.27
C ASP A 90 -10.70 -0.55 4.98
N ALA A 91 -9.88 -1.39 4.33
CA ALA A 91 -8.68 -1.98 4.93
C ALA A 91 -7.50 -1.00 4.97
N ASP A 92 -6.83 -0.90 6.11
CA ASP A 92 -5.53 -0.20 6.24
C ASP A 92 -4.41 -1.01 5.55
N PHE A 93 -4.49 -2.35 5.61
CA PHE A 93 -3.55 -3.27 4.96
C PHE A 93 -4.25 -4.27 4.05
N VAL A 94 -3.75 -4.43 2.83
CA VAL A 94 -4.26 -5.42 1.87
C VAL A 94 -3.19 -6.48 1.66
N VAL A 95 -3.45 -7.70 2.13
CA VAL A 95 -2.55 -8.84 1.93
C VAL A 95 -2.92 -9.53 0.62
N VAL A 96 -1.99 -9.60 -0.32
CA VAL A 96 -2.18 -10.26 -1.62
C VAL A 96 -1.22 -11.44 -1.71
N PRO A 97 -1.66 -12.68 -1.45
CA PRO A 97 -0.82 -13.87 -1.61
C PRO A 97 -0.20 -13.99 -3.01
N ALA A 98 0.97 -14.61 -3.12
CA ALA A 98 1.65 -14.82 -4.41
C ALA A 98 0.80 -15.64 -5.41
N ARG A 99 -0.06 -16.54 -4.91
CA ARG A 99 -0.95 -17.36 -5.75
C ARG A 99 -2.19 -16.62 -6.26
N ALA A 100 -2.50 -15.43 -5.72
CA ALA A 100 -3.65 -14.65 -6.15
C ALA A 100 -3.47 -14.28 -7.63
N ASP A 101 -4.50 -14.50 -8.45
CA ASP A 101 -4.42 -14.25 -9.88
C ASP A 101 -4.22 -12.76 -10.21
N ALA A 102 -3.87 -12.49 -11.48
CA ALA A 102 -3.59 -11.13 -11.95
C ALA A 102 -4.78 -10.18 -11.79
N GLN A 103 -6.01 -10.68 -11.96
CA GLN A 103 -7.22 -9.88 -11.84
C GLN A 103 -7.43 -9.46 -10.38
N THR A 104 -7.32 -10.40 -9.45
CA THR A 104 -7.47 -10.16 -8.00
C THR A 104 -6.44 -9.16 -7.49
N ALA A 105 -5.18 -9.28 -7.92
CA ALA A 105 -4.14 -8.33 -7.54
C ALA A 105 -4.32 -6.94 -8.15
N SER A 106 -4.78 -6.87 -9.40
CA SER A 106 -5.14 -5.62 -10.06
C SER A 106 -6.30 -4.92 -9.34
N GLU A 107 -7.36 -5.66 -8.99
CA GLU A 107 -8.51 -5.15 -8.25
C GLU A 107 -8.13 -4.71 -6.83
N ALA A 108 -7.27 -5.48 -6.14
CA ALA A 108 -6.73 -5.12 -4.84
C ALA A 108 -6.08 -3.72 -4.88
N VAL A 109 -5.27 -3.46 -5.90
CA VAL A 109 -4.64 -2.16 -6.11
C VAL A 109 -5.66 -1.11 -6.52
N ALA A 110 -6.59 -1.40 -7.43
CA ALA A 110 -7.53 -0.43 -7.95
C ALA A 110 -8.51 0.09 -6.88
N GLU A 111 -8.92 -0.77 -5.95
CA GLU A 111 -10.00 -0.48 -4.99
C GLU A 111 -9.52 -0.18 -3.57
N ALA A 112 -8.22 -0.35 -3.30
CA ALA A 112 -7.61 0.01 -2.02
C ALA A 112 -7.85 1.49 -1.67
N CYS A 113 -8.12 1.75 -0.38
CA CYS A 113 -8.34 3.09 0.14
C CYS A 113 -7.12 3.97 -0.15
N ARG A 114 -7.33 5.18 -0.70
CA ARG A 114 -6.24 6.15 -0.97
C ARG A 114 -5.98 7.13 0.18
N GLY A 115 -6.79 7.07 1.24
CA GLY A 115 -6.89 8.14 2.22
C GLY A 115 -7.61 9.37 1.68
N THR A 116 -7.39 10.50 2.34
CA THR A 116 -7.94 11.81 1.93
C THR A 116 -6.86 12.88 1.99
N LEU A 117 -7.11 14.07 1.45
CA LEU A 117 -6.13 15.17 1.55
C LEU A 117 -5.84 15.59 3.01
N VAL A 118 -6.82 15.43 3.90
CA VAL A 118 -6.67 15.76 5.33
C VAL A 118 -5.99 14.63 6.10
N SER A 119 -6.17 13.39 5.64
CA SER A 119 -5.61 12.19 6.26
C SER A 119 -5.03 11.24 5.19
N PRO A 120 -3.93 11.63 4.52
CA PRO A 120 -3.32 10.80 3.49
C PRO A 120 -2.73 9.53 4.08
N GLU A 121 -2.31 9.54 5.35
CA GLU A 121 -1.79 8.38 6.08
C GLU A 121 -2.82 7.25 6.25
N LYS A 122 -4.10 7.52 5.95
CA LYS A 122 -5.16 6.50 5.88
C LYS A 122 -5.26 5.81 4.51
N GLY A 123 -4.35 6.12 3.58
CA GLY A 123 -4.14 5.32 2.39
C GLY A 123 -3.60 3.94 2.75
N ALA A 124 -4.12 2.92 2.08
CA ALA A 124 -3.81 1.54 2.38
C ALA A 124 -2.41 1.15 1.90
N THR A 125 -1.82 0.20 2.61
CA THR A 125 -0.56 -0.44 2.21
C THR A 125 -0.83 -1.86 1.73
N LEU A 126 -0.44 -2.17 0.51
CA LEU A 126 -0.56 -3.48 -0.09
C LEU A 126 0.71 -4.29 0.16
N LEU A 127 0.57 -5.43 0.82
CA LEU A 127 1.62 -6.40 1.09
C LEU A 127 1.43 -7.55 0.11
N MET A 128 2.21 -7.56 -0.96
CA MET A 128 1.94 -8.36 -2.15
C MET A 128 3.03 -9.40 -2.37
N GLY A 129 2.64 -10.66 -2.26
CA GLY A 129 3.45 -11.81 -2.65
C GLY A 129 3.65 -11.85 -4.16
N CYS A 130 4.84 -12.28 -4.57
CA CYS A 130 5.24 -12.57 -5.94
C CYS A 130 6.13 -13.81 -5.92
N ALA A 131 6.31 -14.49 -7.06
CA ALA A 131 7.15 -15.68 -7.09
C ALA A 131 8.65 -15.35 -7.06
N ARG A 132 9.05 -14.17 -7.56
CA ARG A 132 10.46 -13.81 -7.71
C ARG A 132 10.68 -12.31 -7.77
N LEU A 133 11.62 -11.82 -6.97
CA LEU A 133 12.21 -10.48 -7.08
C LEU A 133 13.71 -10.57 -7.33
N ALA A 134 14.29 -9.73 -8.17
CA ALA A 134 15.73 -9.70 -8.35
C ALA A 134 16.24 -8.30 -8.65
N ASP A 135 17.47 -8.02 -8.22
CA ASP A 135 18.21 -6.85 -8.69
C ASP A 135 18.43 -6.94 -10.20
N VAL A 136 18.42 -5.77 -10.86
CA VAL A 136 18.80 -5.66 -12.27
C VAL A 136 20.24 -5.15 -12.32
N PRO A 137 21.18 -5.90 -12.93
CA PRO A 137 22.54 -5.42 -13.11
C PRO A 137 22.58 -4.10 -13.90
N GLU A 138 23.58 -3.25 -13.66
CA GLU A 138 23.76 -2.00 -14.41
C GLU A 138 23.86 -2.21 -15.93
N SER A 139 24.30 -3.39 -16.37
CA SER A 139 24.33 -3.79 -17.79
C SER A 139 22.93 -3.94 -18.41
N GLY A 140 21.86 -3.95 -17.60
CA GLY A 140 20.46 -3.97 -18.04
C GLY A 140 19.96 -5.31 -18.56
N GLU A 141 20.84 -6.31 -18.67
CA GLU A 141 20.48 -7.65 -19.14
C GLU A 141 19.96 -8.50 -17.98
N VAL A 142 18.68 -8.87 -18.06
CA VAL A 142 18.08 -9.90 -17.21
C VAL A 142 18.06 -11.19 -18.01
N THR A 143 18.90 -12.13 -17.62
CA THR A 143 19.18 -13.37 -18.37
C THR A 143 18.06 -14.42 -18.30
N GLU A 144 17.00 -14.16 -17.54
CA GLU A 144 16.00 -15.15 -17.16
C GLU A 144 14.62 -14.81 -17.72
N PRO A 145 14.03 -15.66 -18.59
CA PRO A 145 12.92 -15.29 -19.50
C PRO A 145 11.52 -15.20 -18.87
N ALA A 146 11.37 -14.91 -17.57
CA ALA A 146 10.05 -14.90 -16.92
C ALA A 146 9.84 -13.75 -15.91
N VAL A 147 10.63 -12.68 -16.02
CA VAL A 147 10.50 -11.51 -15.15
C VAL A 147 10.44 -10.22 -15.96
N HIS A 148 9.68 -9.26 -15.46
CA HIS A 148 9.56 -7.92 -16.00
C HIS A 148 10.49 -6.98 -15.25
N VAL A 149 11.17 -6.07 -15.96
CA VAL A 149 11.96 -5.02 -15.32
C VAL A 149 11.06 -3.81 -15.05
N VAL A 150 10.97 -3.40 -13.80
CA VAL A 150 10.23 -2.21 -13.36
C VAL A 150 11.24 -1.14 -12.96
N ALA A 151 11.06 0.06 -13.50
CA ALA A 151 11.85 1.24 -13.21
C ALA A 151 11.06 2.23 -12.34
N LEU A 152 11.66 2.71 -11.27
CA LEU A 152 11.11 3.70 -10.34
C LEU A 152 11.93 4.98 -10.35
N GLN A 153 11.22 6.10 -10.20
CA GLN A 153 11.78 7.43 -9.97
C GLN A 153 10.93 8.17 -8.93
N GLY A 154 11.51 9.17 -8.26
CA GLY A 154 10.85 9.96 -7.23
C GLY A 154 11.75 10.19 -6.01
N PRO A 155 11.19 10.65 -4.88
CA PRO A 155 11.95 10.83 -3.64
C PRO A 155 12.69 9.55 -3.23
N GLY A 156 13.95 9.68 -2.82
CA GLY A 156 14.82 8.53 -2.47
C GLY A 156 15.54 7.88 -3.67
N VAL A 157 15.30 8.36 -4.90
CA VAL A 157 15.94 7.86 -6.13
C VAL A 157 16.68 9.01 -6.82
N GLU A 158 18.00 8.90 -6.96
CA GLU A 158 18.82 9.95 -7.61
C GLU A 158 18.54 10.06 -9.11
N HIS A 159 18.44 8.92 -9.80
CA HIS A 159 18.18 8.87 -11.24
C HIS A 159 17.05 7.90 -11.57
N GLU A 160 17.28 6.61 -11.36
CA GLU A 160 16.32 5.54 -11.60
C GLU A 160 16.79 4.29 -10.88
N ASN A 161 15.89 3.67 -10.12
CA ASN A 161 16.11 2.35 -9.53
C ASN A 161 15.32 1.31 -10.32
N ARG A 162 15.87 0.10 -10.43
CA ARG A 162 15.27 -0.99 -11.21
C ARG A 162 15.27 -2.28 -10.42
N PHE A 163 14.18 -3.02 -10.51
CA PHE A 163 14.09 -4.40 -10.06
C PHE A 163 13.36 -5.25 -11.09
N ALA A 164 13.64 -6.54 -11.08
CA ALA A 164 12.94 -7.53 -11.88
C ALA A 164 11.92 -8.27 -11.02
N VAL A 165 10.70 -8.47 -11.53
CA VAL A 165 9.60 -9.14 -10.83
C VAL A 165 8.76 -9.97 -11.79
N ASP A 166 8.23 -11.11 -11.35
CA ASP A 166 7.35 -11.97 -12.16
C ASP A 166 5.93 -11.42 -12.32
N ARG A 167 5.51 -10.52 -11.42
CA ARG A 167 4.16 -9.92 -11.39
C ARG A 167 4.19 -8.40 -11.60
N VAL A 168 3.42 -7.93 -12.59
CA VAL A 168 3.28 -6.50 -12.93
C VAL A 168 1.83 -6.02 -13.03
N ASP A 169 0.86 -6.87 -12.66
CA ASP A 169 -0.58 -6.58 -12.70
C ASP A 169 -0.93 -5.31 -11.90
N TRP A 170 -0.22 -5.11 -10.78
CA TRP A 170 -0.33 -3.95 -9.91
C TRP A 170 0.05 -2.63 -10.60
N LEU A 171 0.93 -2.68 -11.59
CA LEU A 171 1.55 -1.47 -12.15
C LEU A 171 0.53 -0.64 -12.93
N ARG A 172 -0.20 -1.28 -13.84
CA ARG A 172 -1.24 -0.61 -14.63
C ARG A 172 -2.41 -0.19 -13.74
N ALA A 173 -2.79 -1.03 -12.79
CA ALA A 173 -3.83 -0.69 -11.82
C ALA A 173 -3.46 0.56 -11.02
N ARG A 174 -2.22 0.63 -10.50
CA ARG A 174 -1.72 1.77 -9.73
C ARG A 174 -1.69 3.05 -10.56
N ASP A 175 -1.21 2.98 -11.80
CA ASP A 175 -1.17 4.13 -12.72
C ASP A 175 -2.58 4.65 -13.04
N ALA A 176 -3.52 3.75 -13.30
CA ALA A 176 -4.91 4.08 -13.63
C ALA A 176 -5.70 4.73 -12.48
N ARG A 177 -5.24 4.60 -11.22
CA ARG A 177 -5.91 5.23 -10.07
C ARG A 177 -5.93 6.76 -10.17
N GLY A 178 -4.91 7.36 -10.79
CA GLY A 178 -4.79 8.81 -10.90
C GLY A 178 -4.86 9.53 -9.55
N ASP A 179 -4.38 8.88 -8.48
CA ASP A 179 -4.40 9.46 -7.14
C ASP A 179 -3.49 10.70 -7.09
N GLU A 180 -4.05 11.81 -6.61
CA GLU A 180 -3.29 13.05 -6.44
C GLU A 180 -2.53 13.02 -5.12
N PHE A 181 -1.22 13.29 -5.18
CA PHE A 181 -0.39 13.44 -3.99
C PHE A 181 -0.96 14.53 -3.06
N PRO A 182 -1.08 14.31 -1.73
CA PRO A 182 -0.48 13.23 -0.94
C PRO A 182 -1.30 11.93 -0.79
N CYS A 183 -2.48 11.84 -1.42
CA CYS A 183 -3.27 10.61 -1.40
C CYS A 183 -2.59 9.51 -2.24
N GLY A 184 -2.95 8.26 -1.96
CA GLY A 184 -2.48 7.12 -2.73
C GLY A 184 -2.28 5.89 -1.87
N VAL A 185 -1.78 4.85 -2.52
CA VAL A 185 -1.47 3.56 -1.89
C VAL A 185 0.02 3.28 -1.95
N GLU A 186 0.49 2.47 -1.01
CA GLU A 186 1.86 1.98 -0.95
C GLU A 186 1.87 0.49 -1.25
N ILE A 187 2.91 0.00 -1.92
CA ILE A 187 3.05 -1.42 -2.26
C ILE A 187 4.40 -1.92 -1.75
N VAL A 188 4.39 -3.04 -1.06
CA VAL A 188 5.58 -3.83 -0.73
C VAL A 188 5.45 -5.17 -1.43
N LEU A 189 6.33 -5.42 -2.40
CA LEU A 189 6.46 -6.71 -3.05
C LEU A 189 7.36 -7.60 -2.20
N VAL A 190 6.98 -8.87 -2.04
CA VAL A 190 7.70 -9.86 -1.22
C VAL A 190 7.77 -11.17 -1.97
N ASP A 191 8.94 -11.79 -2.04
CA ASP A 191 9.08 -13.15 -2.59
C ASP A 191 9.41 -14.19 -1.49
N PRO A 192 9.30 -15.50 -1.79
CA PRO A 192 9.51 -16.55 -0.80
C PRO A 192 10.92 -16.56 -0.20
N GLU A 193 11.94 -16.10 -0.94
CA GLU A 193 13.32 -16.00 -0.47
C GLU A 193 13.58 -14.79 0.44
N GLY A 194 12.53 -14.02 0.76
CA GLY A 194 12.56 -12.86 1.64
C GLY A 194 13.14 -11.63 0.95
N ARG A 195 13.17 -11.59 -0.38
CA ARG A 195 13.49 -10.36 -1.11
C ARG A 195 12.27 -9.45 -1.13
N ILE A 196 12.51 -8.16 -0.96
CA ILE A 196 11.45 -7.14 -0.96
C ILE A 196 11.82 -5.96 -1.83
N ALA A 197 10.81 -5.32 -2.41
CA ALA A 197 10.91 -4.03 -3.07
C ALA A 197 9.70 -3.17 -2.70
N ALA A 198 9.91 -1.91 -2.33
CA ALA A 198 8.83 -1.00 -1.98
C ALA A 198 8.55 0.00 -3.11
N VAL A 199 7.28 0.34 -3.26
CA VAL A 199 6.74 1.33 -4.20
C VAL A 199 5.86 2.31 -3.41
N PRO A 200 6.45 3.39 -2.86
CA PRO A 200 5.68 4.42 -2.19
C PRO A 200 4.75 5.16 -3.14
N ARG A 201 3.70 5.77 -2.61
CA ARG A 201 2.72 6.58 -3.36
C ARG A 201 3.35 7.73 -4.16
N SER A 202 4.48 8.26 -3.70
CA SER A 202 5.20 9.38 -4.33
C SER A 202 6.10 8.96 -5.51
N SER A 203 6.27 7.67 -5.75
CA SER A 203 7.13 7.18 -6.84
C SER A 203 6.35 7.03 -8.14
N SER A 204 6.95 7.44 -9.25
CA SER A 204 6.52 6.99 -10.58
C SER A 204 7.10 5.61 -10.84
N ALA A 205 6.31 4.70 -11.41
CA ALA A 205 6.76 3.35 -11.75
C ALA A 205 6.37 3.03 -13.18
N ARG A 206 7.26 2.37 -13.94
CA ARG A 206 6.96 1.89 -15.30
C ARG A 206 7.64 0.56 -15.59
N CYS A 207 7.02 -0.27 -16.41
CA CYS A 207 7.65 -1.49 -16.92
C CYS A 207 8.53 -1.11 -18.11
N LEU A 208 9.78 -1.55 -18.11
CA LEU A 208 10.65 -1.44 -19.27
C LEU A 208 10.27 -2.53 -20.28
N ALA A 209 10.28 -2.18 -21.57
CA ALA A 209 10.08 -3.17 -22.62
C ALA A 209 11.22 -4.20 -22.56
N ASN A 210 10.88 -5.49 -22.71
CA ASN A 210 11.91 -6.53 -22.81
C ASN A 210 12.70 -6.30 -24.12
N PRO A 211 14.03 -6.08 -24.08
CA PRO A 211 14.82 -5.94 -25.30
C PRO A 211 14.78 -7.19 -26.19
N ALA A 212 14.40 -8.35 -25.65
CA ALA A 212 14.20 -9.60 -26.40
C ALA A 212 12.81 -9.74 -27.05
N ALA A 213 11.84 -8.86 -26.74
CA ALA A 213 10.54 -8.83 -27.41
C ALA A 213 10.59 -7.96 -28.68
N GLY A 214 11.51 -8.31 -29.59
CA GLY A 214 11.50 -7.81 -30.96
C GLY A 214 10.49 -8.60 -31.80
N PHE A 215 9.62 -7.87 -32.50
CA PHE A 215 8.66 -8.32 -33.52
C PHE A 215 7.37 -9.01 -33.05
N GLY A 216 6.38 -8.17 -32.75
CA GLY A 216 4.96 -8.47 -32.94
C GLY A 216 4.32 -7.31 -33.72
N VAL A 217 4.04 -7.53 -35.00
CA VAL A 217 3.30 -6.59 -35.85
C VAL A 217 1.89 -6.44 -35.29
N GLY A 218 1.58 -5.27 -34.71
CA GLY A 218 0.19 -4.83 -34.51
C GLY A 218 -0.39 -4.36 -35.84
N PRO A 219 -1.70 -4.50 -36.09
CA PRO A 219 -2.28 -4.14 -37.38
C PRO A 219 -2.14 -2.64 -37.63
N ALA A 220 -1.70 -2.30 -38.83
CA ALA A 220 -1.54 -0.94 -39.31
C ALA A 220 -2.83 -0.12 -39.10
N SER A 221 -2.71 1.01 -38.40
CA SER A 221 -3.65 2.12 -38.55
C SER A 221 -2.93 3.21 -39.34
N ASP A 222 -3.23 3.28 -40.63
CA ASP A 222 -2.98 4.44 -41.47
C ASP A 222 -3.71 5.65 -40.87
N LEU A 223 -2.97 6.68 -40.48
CA LEU A 223 -3.45 8.05 -40.38
C LEU A 223 -2.25 8.99 -40.59
N ALA A 224 -2.22 9.60 -41.77
CA ALA A 224 -1.23 10.58 -42.20
C ALA A 224 -1.27 11.85 -41.33
N PRO A 225 -0.15 12.58 -41.19
CA PRO A 225 -0.13 13.86 -40.48
C PRO A 225 -0.54 14.98 -41.44
N ASP A 226 -1.72 15.57 -41.22
CA ASP A 226 -2.10 16.80 -41.90
C ASP A 226 -1.58 18.00 -41.09
N ALA A 227 -0.66 18.73 -41.70
CA ALA A 227 -0.07 19.95 -41.16
C ALA A 227 -0.98 21.12 -41.49
N ALA A 228 -1.71 21.64 -40.50
CA ALA A 228 -2.46 22.89 -40.62
C ALA A 228 -1.88 23.95 -39.69
N THR A 229 -1.12 24.85 -40.28
CA THR A 229 -0.65 26.12 -39.73
C THR A 229 -1.87 27.04 -39.54
N ASN A 230 -2.02 27.66 -38.37
CA ASN A 230 -3.11 28.58 -38.07
C ASN A 230 -2.62 30.03 -38.22
N PRO A 231 -3.22 30.89 -39.08
CA PRO A 231 -3.02 32.33 -38.99
C PRO A 231 -4.22 33.04 -38.34
N ALA A 232 -3.90 34.09 -37.58
CA ALA A 232 -4.85 34.97 -36.90
C ALA A 232 -5.74 35.77 -37.88
N PRO A 233 -6.97 36.18 -37.49
CA PRO A 233 -7.83 36.98 -38.35
C PRO A 233 -7.57 38.50 -38.19
N GLY A 234 -7.37 39.17 -39.32
CA GLY A 234 -7.43 40.62 -39.44
C GLY A 234 -8.86 41.12 -39.74
N LEU A 235 -9.11 42.35 -39.31
CA LEU A 235 -10.21 43.26 -39.68
C LEU A 235 -10.17 43.51 -41.22
N ASP A 236 -11.17 43.98 -41.99
CA ASP A 236 -12.28 44.93 -41.82
C ASP A 236 -13.31 44.78 -43.02
N PRO A 237 -14.15 45.76 -43.46
CA PRO A 237 -15.58 45.94 -43.10
C PRO A 237 -16.59 46.00 -44.29
N SER A 238 -17.89 46.22 -43.98
CA SER A 238 -19.04 46.60 -44.85
C SER A 238 -19.67 45.48 -45.70
N THR A 239 -20.99 45.26 -45.81
CA THR A 239 -22.15 46.16 -45.98
C THR A 239 -23.46 45.40 -45.68
N ASP A 240 -24.45 46.08 -45.08
CA ASP A 240 -25.86 45.67 -44.87
C ASP A 240 -26.75 46.15 -46.06
N PRO A 241 -28.09 45.90 -46.19
CA PRO A 241 -29.05 45.33 -45.22
C PRO A 241 -30.16 44.37 -45.77
N ALA A 242 -31.03 43.93 -44.84
CA ALA A 242 -32.47 43.59 -44.96
C ALA A 242 -32.87 42.11 -45.15
N THR A 243 -33.42 41.48 -44.11
CA THR A 243 -34.88 41.28 -43.86
C THR A 243 -35.09 40.38 -42.62
N ASP A 244 -36.05 40.77 -41.78
CA ASP A 244 -36.44 40.26 -40.44
C ASP A 244 -37.39 39.02 -40.48
N PRO A 245 -38.02 38.53 -39.38
CA PRO A 245 -37.54 37.69 -38.25
C PRO A 245 -38.25 36.31 -38.15
N ALA A 246 -37.79 35.40 -37.27
CA ALA A 246 -38.64 34.70 -36.27
C ALA A 246 -37.92 33.55 -35.51
N SER A 247 -38.35 33.36 -34.24
CA SER A 247 -38.12 32.22 -33.32
C SER A 247 -36.76 32.22 -32.58
N MET A 248 -36.63 32.75 -31.36
CA MET A 248 -37.29 32.36 -30.09
C MET A 248 -37.01 30.89 -29.72
N PHE A 249 -36.04 30.63 -28.83
CA PHE A 249 -36.24 30.01 -27.50
C PHE A 249 -34.91 29.76 -26.75
N HIS A 250 -34.65 30.65 -25.80
CA HIS A 250 -34.07 30.47 -24.45
C HIS A 250 -32.98 29.41 -24.16
N VAL A 251 -31.76 29.92 -24.00
CA VAL A 251 -30.90 29.61 -22.85
C VAL A 251 -31.48 30.27 -21.60
N LYS A 252 -31.56 29.54 -20.48
CA LYS A 252 -31.60 30.12 -19.13
C LYS A 252 -30.61 29.39 -18.22
N GLN A 253 -29.57 30.13 -17.84
CA GLN A 253 -28.86 29.94 -16.58
C GLN A 253 -29.79 30.30 -15.40
N SER A 254 -29.58 29.65 -14.24
CA SER A 254 -29.54 30.27 -12.90
C SER A 254 -29.42 29.16 -11.84
N THR A 255 -28.31 29.05 -11.10
CA THR A 255 -28.06 29.63 -9.76
C THR A 255 -29.19 29.47 -8.74
N GLN A 256 -28.94 28.69 -7.68
CA GLN A 256 -28.90 29.22 -6.30
C GLN A 256 -28.41 28.21 -5.25
N CYS A 257 -27.39 28.66 -4.50
CA CYS A 257 -27.04 28.26 -3.15
C CYS A 257 -28.13 28.67 -2.13
N SER A 258 -28.38 27.82 -1.14
CA SER A 258 -28.69 28.12 0.27
C SER A 258 -29.08 26.78 0.95
N ALA A 259 -28.86 26.47 2.22
CA ALA A 259 -28.27 27.16 3.34
C ALA A 259 -27.69 26.10 4.31
N THR A 260 -26.74 26.58 5.09
CA THR A 260 -26.16 26.10 6.34
C THR A 260 -27.12 25.39 7.29
N LYS A 261 -26.62 24.32 7.94
CA LYS A 261 -27.08 23.93 9.28
C LYS A 261 -25.87 23.64 10.15
N GLU A 262 -25.56 24.62 10.99
CA GLU A 262 -24.62 24.51 12.10
C GLU A 262 -25.05 23.36 13.01
N GLN A 263 -24.11 22.47 13.34
CA GLN A 263 -24.25 21.58 14.50
C GLN A 263 -23.25 22.04 15.56
N VAL A 264 -23.83 22.52 16.66
CA VAL A 264 -23.18 23.00 17.86
C VAL A 264 -22.53 21.81 18.58
N PHE A 265 -21.22 21.90 18.78
CA PHE A 265 -20.45 21.03 19.66
C PHE A 265 -20.87 21.27 21.12
N HIS A 266 -21.45 20.27 21.76
CA HIS A 266 -21.58 20.23 23.21
C HIS A 266 -20.33 19.56 23.80
N VAL A 267 -19.36 20.39 24.20
CA VAL A 267 -18.26 19.97 25.06
C VAL A 267 -18.81 19.80 26.47
N LYS A 268 -18.94 18.54 26.93
CA LYS A 268 -19.11 18.26 28.36
C LYS A 268 -17.73 18.13 28.98
N HIS A 269 -17.34 19.15 29.74
CA HIS A 269 -16.31 19.02 30.75
C HIS A 269 -16.85 18.12 31.88
N SER A 270 -16.23 16.97 32.09
CA SER A 270 -16.40 16.19 33.33
C SER A 270 -15.17 16.38 34.20
N GLU A 271 -15.42 16.87 35.40
CA GLU A 271 -14.46 17.21 36.44
C GLU A 271 -13.65 16.00 36.95
N SER A 272 -12.52 16.36 37.54
CA SER A 272 -11.48 15.56 38.16
C SER A 272 -11.95 14.59 39.24
N VAL A 273 -11.50 13.34 39.15
CA VAL A 273 -11.52 12.35 40.25
C VAL A 273 -10.26 12.53 41.11
N PRO A 274 -10.35 12.60 42.45
CA PRO A 274 -9.18 12.72 43.30
C PRO A 274 -8.43 11.39 43.43
N ALA A 275 -7.11 11.50 43.45
CA ALA A 275 -6.16 10.40 43.64
C ALA A 275 -6.19 9.87 45.07
N GLU A 276 -6.56 8.61 45.25
CA GLU A 276 -6.34 7.89 46.50
C GLU A 276 -5.04 7.08 46.40
N ARG A 277 -4.05 7.50 47.20
CA ARG A 277 -2.77 6.81 47.36
C ARG A 277 -2.98 5.59 48.25
N VAL A 278 -2.73 4.39 47.73
CA VAL A 278 -2.50 3.20 48.56
C VAL A 278 -1.00 2.93 48.58
N ALA A 279 -0.37 3.23 49.72
CA ALA A 279 0.99 2.80 50.04
C ALA A 279 0.95 1.42 50.74
N PRO A 280 2.00 0.60 50.62
CA PRO A 280 2.02 -0.76 51.13
C PRO A 280 2.33 -0.81 52.64
N ALA A 281 1.64 -1.68 53.37
CA ALA A 281 1.93 -1.99 54.76
C ALA A 281 2.55 -3.40 54.90
N ALA A 282 3.86 -3.42 55.17
CA ALA A 282 4.55 -4.41 56.01
C ALA A 282 5.24 -3.57 57.11
N PRO A 283 5.56 -4.06 58.33
CA PRO A 283 6.02 -5.42 58.64
C PRO A 283 5.52 -5.98 59.99
N ALA A 284 5.88 -7.23 60.32
CA ALA A 284 6.52 -7.59 61.61
C ALA A 284 6.80 -9.10 61.68
N ALA A 285 8.08 -9.39 61.90
CA ALA A 285 8.59 -10.69 62.29
C ALA A 285 8.17 -11.06 63.72
N SER A 286 7.96 -12.34 63.97
CA SER A 286 8.09 -12.95 65.30
C SER A 286 8.90 -14.22 65.17
N ALA A 287 10.08 -14.20 65.77
CA ALA A 287 10.98 -15.33 65.92
C ALA A 287 10.69 -16.08 67.24
N ALA A 288 11.16 -17.34 67.26
CA ALA A 288 11.51 -18.18 68.41
C ALA A 288 10.39 -18.85 69.21
N SER A 289 10.36 -20.19 69.21
CA SER A 289 11.06 -20.96 70.25
C SER A 289 11.06 -22.47 69.93
N ALA A 290 12.19 -23.10 70.26
CA ALA A 290 12.50 -24.51 70.10
C ALA A 290 12.07 -25.34 71.32
N ALA A 291 11.84 -26.65 71.14
CA ALA A 291 12.30 -27.70 72.06
C ALA A 291 11.98 -29.12 71.55
N LYS A 292 13.02 -29.99 71.55
CA LYS A 292 13.09 -31.43 71.95
C LYS A 292 11.88 -32.33 71.61
N GLY A 293 12.03 -33.48 70.95
CA GLY A 293 13.10 -34.48 71.02
C GLY A 293 12.52 -35.82 71.52
N VAL A 294 13.10 -36.95 71.04
CA VAL A 294 12.85 -38.36 71.45
C VAL A 294 11.57 -38.94 70.81
N ARG A 295 11.57 -40.03 70.03
CA ARG A 295 12.36 -41.27 70.06
C ARG A 295 12.38 -41.92 68.67
#